data_AF-T1CKH9-F1
#
_entry.id   AF-T1CKH9-F1
#
_cell.length_a   1.000
_cell.length_b   1.000
_cell.length_c   1.000
_cell.angle_alpha   90.00
_cell.angle_beta   90.00
_cell.angle_gamma   90.00
#
_symmetry.space_group_name_H-M   'P 1'
#
loop_
_entity.id
_entity.type
_entity.pdbx_description
1 polymer ?
#
loop_
_entity_poly.entity_id
_entity_poly.type
_entity_poly.pdbx_seq_one_letter_code
_entity_poly.pdbx_strand_id
1 'polypeptide(L)'
;QRLIKPYPAEADIDPGAGVMDRNQADLTFLELVDGWLRERLSADKGEILAEMVLYSPGETVALVHKIAENLRRRRTLAAPPVSPIDGHLTAYRQATADFTAFMRGTAATEPETEAIVERMIEMATALAAGPDPATSAGLVRLLTSRPHPDLCTKAGAFASYHKKGKWAAAAKQAGLSKADGDRLNDAADAHYTACCDAWASLLQAAASQVLAALIEEARPILQCYRDHKRASAQLDFDDLIFAARDLLRDHDDVRRALGQRFAHVLVDEFQDTDPLQTEIFWRLCGDPIGGDDDWIRFRIRPGALFLVGDPKQAIYRFRGADVGAYVQARDAFRAQDPDSLLSISTNFRSCASILTFVNERFEAV
;
A
#
# COMPACT_ATOMS: atom_id res chain seq x y z
N GLN A 1 16.62 3.21 23.82
CA GLN A 1 17.33 4.12 24.77
C GLN A 1 18.65 3.56 25.32
N ARG A 2 18.68 2.39 25.98
CA ARG A 2 19.95 1.84 26.55
C ARG A 2 21.03 1.54 25.49
N LEU A 3 20.62 1.28 24.25
CA LEU A 3 21.52 1.09 23.11
C LEU A 3 22.12 2.41 22.63
N ILE A 4 21.30 3.45 22.47
CA ILE A 4 21.66 4.73 21.83
C ILE A 4 22.30 5.75 22.78
N LYS A 5 21.88 5.84 24.05
CA LYS A 5 22.38 6.86 25.00
C LYS A 5 23.90 6.84 25.22
N PRO A 6 24.58 5.67 25.25
CA PRO A 6 26.04 5.63 25.35
C PRO A 6 26.77 6.08 24.08
N TYR A 7 26.08 6.13 22.93
CA TYR A 7 26.64 6.42 21.60
C TYR A 7 25.81 7.48 20.87
N PRO A 8 25.65 8.70 21.44
CA PRO A 8 24.74 9.69 20.88
C PRO A 8 25.22 10.25 19.54
N ALA A 9 26.53 10.37 19.34
CA ALA A 9 27.11 10.86 18.09
C ALA A 9 26.89 9.87 16.94
N GLU A 10 27.15 8.58 17.18
CA GLU A 10 26.96 7.50 16.22
C GLU A 10 25.48 7.24 15.94
N ALA A 11 24.61 7.48 16.92
CA ALA A 11 23.16 7.39 16.74
C ALA A 11 22.52 8.64 16.11
N ASP A 12 23.31 9.67 15.76
CA ASP A 12 22.82 10.95 15.21
C ASP A 12 21.73 11.60 16.08
N ILE A 13 21.92 11.56 17.40
CA ILE A 13 21.01 12.18 18.38
C ILE A 13 21.74 13.24 19.21
N ASP A 14 21.03 14.33 19.52
CA ASP A 14 21.51 15.27 20.52
C ASP A 14 21.54 14.59 21.90
N PRO A 15 22.70 14.54 22.59
CA PRO A 15 22.80 13.94 23.93
C PRO A 15 21.84 14.54 24.97
N GLY A 16 21.44 15.81 24.79
CA GLY A 16 20.50 16.53 25.64
C GLY A 16 19.04 16.37 25.23
N ALA A 17 18.73 15.62 24.16
CA ALA A 17 17.37 15.55 23.64
C ALA A 17 16.38 14.91 24.63
N GLY A 18 15.24 15.59 24.81
CA GLY A 18 14.08 15.04 25.52
C GLY A 18 13.27 14.09 24.65
N VAL A 19 12.53 13.16 25.26
CA VAL A 19 11.59 12.30 24.53
C VAL A 19 10.18 12.85 24.72
N MET A 20 9.53 13.22 23.61
CA MET A 20 8.13 13.64 23.59
C MET A 20 7.22 12.44 23.90
N ASP A 21 6.11 12.71 24.58
CA ASP A 21 5.04 11.73 24.62
C ASP A 21 4.35 11.62 23.26
N ARG A 22 3.57 10.56 23.08
CA ARG A 22 2.94 10.24 21.81
C ARG A 22 1.92 11.29 21.37
N ASN A 23 1.12 11.81 22.29
CA ASN A 23 0.09 12.80 21.96
C ASN A 23 0.74 14.12 21.52
N GLN A 24 1.81 14.53 22.21
CA GLN A 24 2.59 15.70 21.82
C GLN A 24 3.19 15.53 20.41
N ALA A 25 3.79 14.38 20.12
CA ALA A 25 4.36 14.09 18.81
C ALA A 25 3.28 14.10 17.69
N ASP A 26 2.12 13.49 17.96
CA ASP A 26 1.01 13.44 17.00
C ASP A 26 0.40 14.82 16.74
N LEU A 27 0.24 15.64 17.77
CA LEU A 27 -0.27 17.01 17.62
C LEU A 27 0.72 17.90 16.85
N THR A 28 2.00 17.83 17.22
CA THR A 28 3.08 18.59 16.55
C THR A 28 3.17 18.22 15.06
N PHE A 29 3.09 16.93 14.75
CA PHE A 29 3.12 16.46 13.36
C PHE A 29 1.89 16.95 12.57
N LEU A 30 0.70 16.89 13.16
CA LEU A 30 -0.53 17.39 12.54
C LEU A 30 -0.43 18.89 12.22
N GLU A 31 0.02 19.70 13.19
CA GLU A 31 0.20 21.15 13.00
C GLU A 31 1.20 21.47 11.87
N LEU A 32 2.27 20.68 11.75
CA LEU A 32 3.24 20.82 10.66
C LEU A 32 2.66 20.44 9.30
N VAL A 33 1.87 19.38 9.22
CA VAL A 33 1.16 19.00 7.98
C VAL A 33 0.19 20.12 7.57
N ASP A 34 -0.58 20.67 8.52
CA ASP A 34 -1.52 21.76 8.26
C ASP A 34 -0.82 23.06 7.87
N GLY A 35 0.34 23.35 8.46
CA GLY A 35 1.20 24.47 8.07
C GLY A 35 1.71 24.31 6.65
N TRP A 36 2.27 23.14 6.34
CA TRP A 36 2.77 22.80 5.00
C TRP A 36 1.66 22.87 3.93
N LEU A 37 0.47 22.35 4.22
CA LEU A 37 -0.70 22.43 3.33
C LEU A 37 -1.07 23.88 3.02
N ARG A 38 -1.12 24.75 4.04
CA ARG A 38 -1.44 26.17 3.87
C ARG A 38 -0.40 26.88 3.01
N GLU A 39 0.88 26.65 3.27
CA GLU A 39 1.97 27.23 2.47
C GLU A 39 1.92 26.76 1.03
N ARG A 40 1.72 25.46 0.81
CA ARG A 40 1.65 24.86 -0.54
C ARG A 40 0.47 25.38 -1.35
N LEU A 41 -0.71 25.45 -0.75
CA LEU A 41 -1.90 25.96 -1.44
C LEU A 41 -1.88 27.49 -1.66
N SER A 42 -1.04 28.21 -0.90
CA SER A 42 -0.82 29.64 -1.11
C SER A 42 0.25 29.93 -2.17
N ALA A 43 1.07 28.95 -2.52
CA ALA A 43 2.07 29.07 -3.57
C ALA A 43 1.41 28.91 -4.95
N ASP A 44 1.68 29.84 -5.85
CA ASP A 44 1.14 29.83 -7.21
C ASP A 44 1.90 28.78 -8.06
N LYS A 45 1.23 27.70 -8.49
CA LYS A 45 1.41 26.93 -9.76
C LYS A 45 0.71 25.57 -9.75
N GLY A 46 0.44 25.04 -10.95
CA GLY A 46 -0.29 23.80 -11.27
C GLY A 46 0.34 22.50 -10.79
N GLU A 47 0.57 22.38 -9.49
CA GLU A 47 0.93 21.16 -8.77
C GLU A 47 -0.30 20.23 -8.65
N ILE A 48 -0.07 18.93 -8.50
CA ILE A 48 -1.16 17.94 -8.49
C ILE A 48 -2.10 18.15 -7.30
N LEU A 49 -1.53 18.57 -6.16
CA LEU A 49 -2.27 18.89 -4.94
C LEU A 49 -3.31 19.99 -5.15
N ALA A 50 -2.93 21.08 -5.82
CA ALA A 50 -3.82 22.22 -6.06
C ALA A 50 -5.02 21.80 -6.93
N GLU A 51 -4.75 21.07 -8.01
CA GLU A 51 -5.80 20.55 -8.91
C GLU A 51 -6.76 19.60 -8.19
N MET A 52 -6.25 18.72 -7.31
CA MET A 52 -7.08 17.84 -6.51
C MET A 52 -7.93 18.58 -5.49
N VAL A 53 -7.36 19.59 -4.81
CA VAL A 53 -8.10 20.43 -3.86
C VAL A 53 -9.23 21.19 -4.56
N LEU A 54 -9.00 21.70 -5.78
CA LEU A 54 -10.06 22.36 -6.57
C LEU A 54 -11.23 21.42 -6.88
N TYR A 55 -10.98 20.12 -7.03
CA TYR A 55 -12.01 19.13 -7.33
C TYR A 55 -12.74 18.61 -6.08
N SER A 56 -11.99 18.20 -5.05
CA SER A 56 -12.55 17.64 -3.80
C SER A 56 -11.68 18.04 -2.62
N PRO A 57 -11.91 19.22 -2.00
CA PRO A 57 -11.05 19.74 -0.94
C PRO A 57 -10.93 18.80 0.26
N GLY A 58 -12.07 18.32 0.78
CA GLY A 58 -12.10 17.50 2.00
C GLY A 58 -11.44 16.14 1.83
N GLU A 59 -11.71 15.46 0.71
CA GLU A 59 -11.11 14.15 0.43
C GLU A 59 -9.62 14.27 0.15
N THR A 60 -9.18 15.34 -0.54
CA THR A 60 -7.78 15.58 -0.85
C THR A 60 -6.97 15.86 0.41
N VAL A 61 -7.47 16.74 1.30
CA VAL A 61 -6.80 17.02 2.58
C VAL A 61 -6.71 15.75 3.42
N ALA A 62 -7.80 14.98 3.55
CA ALA A 62 -7.78 13.71 4.27
C ALA A 62 -6.77 12.70 3.66
N LEU A 63 -6.64 12.66 2.33
CA LEU A 63 -5.66 11.83 1.64
C LEU A 63 -4.23 12.27 1.96
N VAL A 64 -3.93 13.57 1.95
CA VAL A 64 -2.60 14.09 2.30
C VAL A 64 -2.23 13.74 3.74
N HIS A 65 -3.13 13.92 4.71
CA HIS A 65 -2.88 13.48 6.09
C HIS A 65 -2.58 12.00 6.17
N LYS A 66 -3.34 11.17 5.43
CA LYS A 66 -3.10 9.73 5.37
C LYS A 66 -1.74 9.41 4.76
N ILE A 67 -1.34 10.10 3.69
CA ILE A 67 -0.01 9.93 3.07
C ILE A 67 1.09 10.33 4.08
N ALA A 68 1.00 11.51 4.68
CA ALA A 68 1.98 12.02 5.64
C ALA A 68 2.14 11.08 6.86
N GLU A 69 1.04 10.59 7.42
CA GLU A 69 1.07 9.65 8.54
C GLU A 69 1.69 8.30 8.15
N ASN A 70 1.41 7.78 6.94
CA ASN A 70 2.04 6.55 6.46
C ASN A 70 3.53 6.75 6.21
N LEU A 71 3.94 7.89 5.65
CA LEU A 71 5.33 8.27 5.46
C LEU A 71 6.08 8.39 6.81
N ARG A 72 5.44 8.97 7.83
CA ARG A 72 6.00 9.09 9.18
C ARG A 72 6.27 7.72 9.81
N ARG A 73 5.27 6.83 9.75
CA ARG A 73 5.37 5.47 10.32
C ARG A 73 6.30 4.55 9.54
N ARG A 74 6.43 4.76 8.23
CA ARG A 74 7.20 3.90 7.33
C ARG A 74 8.16 4.74 6.50
N ARG A 75 9.33 5.04 7.07
CA ARG A 75 10.36 5.89 6.42
C ARG A 75 10.87 5.35 5.08
N THR A 76 10.74 4.05 4.84
CA THR A 76 11.14 3.39 3.59
C THR A 76 10.02 3.33 2.54
N LEU A 77 8.83 3.88 2.84
CA LEU A 77 7.73 3.91 1.90
C LEU A 77 8.10 4.75 0.67
N ALA A 78 8.08 4.10 -0.48
CA ALA A 78 8.27 4.72 -1.78
C ALA A 78 6.93 4.87 -2.51
N ALA A 79 6.86 5.82 -3.43
CA ALA A 79 5.76 5.91 -4.37
C ALA A 79 5.63 4.60 -5.17
N PRO A 80 4.40 4.18 -5.53
CA PRO A 80 4.20 3.02 -6.38
C PRO A 80 4.82 3.25 -7.77
N PRO A 81 5.25 2.18 -8.46
CA PRO A 81 5.69 2.32 -9.84
C PRO A 81 4.55 2.85 -10.71
N VAL A 82 4.90 3.75 -11.64
CA VAL A 82 3.93 4.41 -12.53
C VAL A 82 4.10 3.92 -13.96
N SER A 83 2.98 3.67 -14.63
CA SER A 83 2.95 3.34 -16.06
C SER A 83 2.57 4.58 -16.88
N PRO A 84 3.11 4.76 -18.11
CA PRO A 84 2.77 5.90 -18.97
C PRO A 84 1.28 5.93 -19.36
N ILE A 85 0.61 7.07 -19.18
CA ILE A 85 -0.83 7.21 -19.49
C ILE A 85 -1.12 7.02 -20.98
N ASP A 86 -0.25 7.49 -21.88
CA ASP A 86 -0.45 7.43 -23.33
C ASP A 86 -0.70 6.01 -23.85
N GLY A 87 0.00 5.02 -23.28
CA GLY A 87 -0.21 3.61 -23.62
C GLY A 87 -1.61 3.12 -23.25
N HIS A 88 -2.09 3.50 -22.06
CA HIS A 88 -3.43 3.15 -21.60
C HIS A 88 -4.53 3.89 -22.37
N LEU A 89 -4.33 5.16 -22.73
CA LEU A 89 -5.25 5.91 -23.59
C LEU A 89 -5.36 5.29 -24.97
N THR A 90 -4.22 4.92 -25.55
CA THR A 90 -4.16 4.24 -26.85
C THR A 90 -4.88 2.91 -26.79
N ALA A 91 -4.68 2.12 -25.72
CA ALA A 91 -5.37 0.84 -25.53
C ALA A 91 -6.90 1.02 -25.43
N TYR A 92 -7.39 2.00 -24.67
CA TYR A 92 -8.83 2.25 -24.58
C TYR A 92 -9.44 2.72 -25.91
N ARG A 93 -8.74 3.61 -26.63
CA ARG A 93 -9.16 4.05 -27.97
C ARG A 93 -9.19 2.89 -28.97
N GLN A 94 -8.18 2.00 -28.91
CA GLN A 94 -8.11 0.83 -29.78
C GLN A 94 -9.25 -0.15 -29.48
N ALA A 95 -9.49 -0.48 -28.20
CA ALA A 95 -10.60 -1.35 -27.81
C ALA A 95 -11.95 -0.82 -28.31
N THR A 96 -12.17 0.50 -28.19
CA THR A 96 -13.39 1.16 -28.70
C THR A 96 -13.48 1.11 -30.23
N ALA A 97 -12.35 1.33 -30.93
CA ALA A 97 -12.29 1.26 -32.38
C ALA A 97 -12.54 -0.17 -32.89
N ASP A 98 -11.99 -1.19 -32.22
CA ASP A 98 -12.18 -2.60 -32.54
C ASP A 98 -13.64 -3.00 -32.34
N PHE A 99 -14.29 -2.56 -31.25
CA PHE A 99 -15.70 -2.82 -31.03
C PHE A 99 -16.59 -2.14 -32.09
N THR A 100 -16.22 -0.91 -32.49
CA THR A 100 -16.90 -0.20 -33.58
C THR A 100 -16.74 -0.91 -34.92
N ALA A 101 -15.53 -1.39 -35.22
CA ALA A 101 -15.24 -2.14 -36.44
C ALA A 101 -16.01 -3.46 -36.48
N PHE A 102 -16.09 -4.16 -35.34
CA PHE A 102 -16.95 -5.34 -35.19
C PHE A 102 -18.41 -5.01 -35.53
N MET A 103 -19.02 -4.02 -34.89
CA MET A 103 -20.43 -3.67 -35.15
C MET A 103 -20.71 -3.24 -36.59
N ARG A 104 -19.75 -2.62 -37.28
CA ARG A 104 -19.89 -2.27 -38.71
C ARG A 104 -19.71 -3.46 -39.65
N GLY A 105 -18.96 -4.48 -39.24
CA GLY A 105 -18.63 -5.65 -40.04
C GLY A 105 -19.57 -6.83 -39.86
N THR A 106 -20.47 -6.78 -38.87
CA THR A 106 -21.38 -7.89 -38.56
C THR A 106 -22.56 -7.93 -39.52
N ALA A 107 -23.00 -9.14 -39.89
CA ALA A 107 -24.14 -9.36 -40.77
C ALA A 107 -25.51 -9.13 -40.10
N ALA A 108 -25.53 -8.93 -38.78
CA ALA A 108 -26.71 -8.57 -38.00
C ALA A 108 -26.36 -7.44 -37.04
N THR A 109 -27.35 -6.60 -36.71
CA THR A 109 -27.20 -5.45 -35.81
C THR A 109 -28.10 -5.66 -34.59
N GLU A 110 -27.53 -5.62 -33.39
CA GLU A 110 -28.28 -5.62 -32.13
C GLU A 110 -28.34 -4.19 -31.57
N PRO A 111 -29.53 -3.55 -31.52
CA PRO A 111 -29.65 -2.12 -31.24
C PRO A 111 -29.10 -1.68 -29.88
N GLU A 112 -29.18 -2.51 -28.84
CA GLU A 112 -28.66 -2.11 -27.53
C GLU A 112 -27.14 -2.19 -27.46
N THR A 113 -26.53 -3.12 -28.18
CA THR A 113 -25.08 -3.21 -28.35
C THR A 113 -24.57 -2.05 -29.20
N GLU A 114 -25.30 -1.66 -30.25
CA GLU A 114 -24.98 -0.47 -31.04
C GLU A 114 -24.99 0.80 -30.17
N ALA A 115 -26.03 0.99 -29.34
CA ALA A 115 -26.08 2.09 -28.38
C ALA A 115 -24.93 2.05 -27.37
N ILE A 116 -24.53 0.86 -26.89
CA ILE A 116 -23.35 0.70 -26.02
C ILE A 116 -22.08 1.20 -26.72
N VAL A 117 -21.87 0.84 -27.99
CA VAL A 117 -20.71 1.27 -28.77
C VAL A 117 -20.71 2.79 -28.97
N GLU A 118 -21.86 3.41 -29.26
CA GLU A 118 -21.96 4.87 -29.34
C GLU A 118 -21.53 5.56 -28.04
N ARG A 119 -21.99 5.07 -26.88
CA ARG A 119 -21.60 5.63 -25.57
C ARG A 119 -20.10 5.44 -25.30
N MET A 120 -19.49 4.34 -25.73
CA MET A 120 -18.04 4.15 -25.64
C MET A 120 -17.27 5.12 -26.56
N ILE A 121 -17.78 5.39 -27.77
CA ILE A 121 -17.21 6.39 -28.67
C ILE A 121 -17.27 7.79 -28.06
N GLU A 122 -18.39 8.15 -27.43
CA GLU A 122 -18.54 9.43 -26.71
C GLU A 122 -17.51 9.57 -25.59
N MET A 123 -17.30 8.52 -24.80
CA MET A 123 -16.26 8.48 -23.76
C MET A 123 -14.85 8.67 -24.35
N ALA A 124 -14.50 7.94 -25.42
CA ALA A 124 -13.21 8.06 -26.08
C ALA A 124 -12.97 9.46 -26.69
N THR A 125 -14.04 10.07 -27.23
CA THR A 125 -14.02 11.42 -27.79
C THR A 125 -13.83 12.47 -26.69
N ALA A 126 -14.54 12.33 -25.57
CA ALA A 126 -14.42 13.22 -24.43
C ALA A 126 -13.00 13.19 -23.83
N LEU A 127 -12.37 12.02 -23.77
CA LEU A 127 -10.96 11.88 -23.37
C LEU A 127 -10.01 12.60 -24.33
N ALA A 128 -10.26 12.55 -25.64
CA ALA A 128 -9.43 13.20 -26.64
C ALA A 128 -9.56 14.74 -26.67
N ALA A 129 -10.73 15.26 -26.31
CA ALA A 129 -11.00 16.70 -26.23
C ALA A 129 -10.57 17.32 -24.89
N GLY A 130 -10.21 16.48 -23.90
CA GLY A 130 -9.82 16.92 -22.57
C GLY A 130 -8.44 17.57 -22.51
N PRO A 131 -8.10 18.20 -21.37
CA PRO A 131 -6.75 18.67 -21.09
C PRO A 131 -5.71 17.55 -21.19
N ASP A 132 -4.49 17.91 -21.59
CA ASP A 132 -3.38 16.97 -21.79
C ASP A 132 -3.11 16.16 -20.51
N PRO A 133 -3.28 14.82 -20.53
CA PRO A 133 -3.03 13.95 -19.37
C PRO A 133 -1.58 13.95 -18.86
N ALA A 134 -0.63 14.51 -19.60
CA ALA A 134 0.73 14.78 -19.11
C ALA A 134 0.80 15.96 -18.11
N THR A 135 -0.24 16.80 -18.04
CA THR A 135 -0.35 17.91 -17.08
C THR A 135 -1.09 17.50 -15.82
N SER A 136 -0.83 18.16 -14.69
CA SER A 136 -1.55 17.93 -13.43
C SER A 136 -3.06 18.04 -13.60
N ALA A 137 -3.53 19.09 -14.28
CA ALA A 137 -4.95 19.31 -14.54
C ALA A 137 -5.57 18.20 -15.40
N GLY A 138 -4.86 17.77 -16.45
CA GLY A 138 -5.28 16.65 -17.30
C GLY A 138 -5.35 15.33 -16.55
N LEU A 139 -4.36 15.05 -15.71
CA LEU A 139 -4.29 13.83 -14.92
C LEU A 139 -5.39 13.77 -13.85
N VAL A 140 -5.66 14.88 -13.14
CA VAL A 140 -6.78 14.95 -12.18
C VAL A 140 -8.12 14.85 -12.91
N ARG A 141 -8.26 15.47 -14.08
CA ARG A 141 -9.47 15.35 -14.89
C ARG A 141 -9.71 13.91 -15.36
N LEU A 142 -8.64 13.21 -15.74
CA LEU A 142 -8.71 11.80 -16.09
C LEU A 142 -9.09 10.94 -14.88
N LEU A 143 -8.42 11.11 -13.74
CA LEU A 143 -8.71 10.38 -12.50
C LEU A 143 -10.17 10.51 -12.05
N THR A 144 -10.74 11.69 -12.24
CA THR A 144 -12.11 12.02 -11.82
C THR A 144 -13.16 11.69 -12.87
N SER A 145 -12.74 11.20 -14.04
CA SER A 145 -13.65 10.80 -15.12
C SER A 145 -14.46 9.57 -14.72
N ARG A 146 -15.75 9.60 -15.07
CA ARG A 146 -16.67 8.48 -14.85
C ARG A 146 -17.05 7.87 -16.20
N PRO A 147 -17.32 6.55 -16.25
CA PRO A 147 -17.91 5.98 -17.44
C PRO A 147 -19.27 6.60 -17.75
N HIS A 148 -19.71 6.47 -19.00
CA HIS A 148 -21.00 6.99 -19.42
C HIS A 148 -22.13 6.39 -18.55
N PRO A 149 -23.04 7.21 -18.00
CA PRO A 149 -24.05 6.75 -17.04
C PRO A 149 -24.93 5.61 -17.57
N ASP A 150 -25.27 5.61 -18.86
CA ASP A 150 -26.06 4.54 -19.50
C ASP A 150 -25.37 3.17 -19.50
N LEU A 151 -24.05 3.13 -19.31
CA LEU A 151 -23.26 1.90 -19.24
C LEU A 151 -23.05 1.42 -17.81
N CYS A 152 -23.52 2.17 -16.82
CA CYS A 152 -23.25 1.93 -15.42
C CYS A 152 -24.46 1.40 -14.64
N THR A 153 -24.17 0.62 -13.62
CA THR A 153 -25.09 0.32 -12.53
C THR A 153 -25.32 1.57 -11.66
N LYS A 154 -26.32 1.52 -10.77
CA LYS A 154 -26.54 2.57 -9.75
C LYS A 154 -25.31 2.83 -8.86
N ALA A 155 -24.41 1.86 -8.73
CA ALA A 155 -23.17 1.98 -7.98
C ALA A 155 -22.04 2.69 -8.77
N GLY A 156 -22.25 3.00 -10.06
CA GLY A 156 -21.27 3.69 -10.91
C GLY A 156 -20.24 2.77 -11.59
N ALA A 157 -20.29 1.46 -11.36
CA ALA A 157 -19.50 0.47 -12.09
C ALA A 157 -20.19 0.07 -13.40
N PHE A 158 -19.43 -0.34 -14.41
CA PHE A 158 -19.98 -0.89 -15.67
C PHE A 158 -20.98 -2.03 -15.39
N ALA A 159 -22.11 -2.00 -16.09
CA ALA A 159 -23.12 -3.03 -16.00
C ALA A 159 -22.67 -4.31 -16.72
N SER A 160 -23.01 -5.48 -16.18
CA SER A 160 -22.71 -6.75 -16.85
C SER A 160 -23.39 -6.84 -18.22
N TYR A 161 -22.69 -7.41 -19.20
CA TYR A 161 -23.20 -7.57 -20.55
C TYR A 161 -24.10 -8.81 -20.68
N HIS A 162 -25.37 -8.58 -21.00
CA HIS A 162 -26.37 -9.66 -21.09
C HIS A 162 -27.28 -9.46 -22.31
N LYS A 163 -26.78 -9.79 -23.51
CA LYS A 163 -27.50 -9.59 -24.78
C LYS A 163 -27.75 -10.86 -25.60
N LYS A 164 -27.45 -12.05 -25.05
CA LYS A 164 -27.51 -13.33 -25.80
C LYS A 164 -28.85 -13.58 -26.52
N GLY A 165 -29.97 -13.39 -25.82
CA GLY A 165 -31.30 -13.55 -26.41
C GLY A 165 -31.61 -12.50 -27.50
N LYS A 166 -31.07 -11.29 -27.38
CA LYS A 166 -31.27 -10.19 -28.33
C LYS A 166 -30.46 -10.40 -29.60
N TRP A 167 -29.21 -10.83 -29.47
CA TRP A 167 -28.38 -11.25 -30.59
C TRP A 167 -28.97 -12.45 -31.35
N ALA A 168 -29.53 -13.44 -30.66
CA ALA A 168 -30.24 -14.54 -31.31
C ALA A 168 -31.45 -14.05 -32.13
N ALA A 169 -32.18 -13.04 -31.64
CA ALA A 169 -33.30 -12.44 -32.36
C ALA A 169 -32.83 -11.61 -33.58
N ALA A 170 -31.79 -10.79 -33.41
CA ALA A 170 -31.20 -9.99 -34.49
C ALA A 170 -30.64 -10.88 -35.61
N ALA A 171 -29.92 -11.95 -35.25
CA ALA A 171 -29.41 -12.94 -36.19
C ALA A 171 -30.53 -13.58 -37.02
N LYS A 172 -31.64 -13.97 -36.37
CA LYS A 172 -32.81 -14.53 -37.06
C LYS A 172 -33.40 -13.53 -38.07
N GLN A 173 -33.52 -12.25 -37.71
CA GLN A 173 -34.03 -11.20 -38.61
C GLN A 173 -33.12 -10.98 -39.82
N ALA A 174 -31.81 -11.15 -39.64
CA ALA A 174 -30.82 -11.10 -40.72
C ALA A 174 -30.71 -12.40 -41.53
N GLY A 175 -31.55 -13.42 -41.27
CA GLY A 175 -31.51 -14.71 -41.97
C GLY A 175 -30.37 -15.64 -41.53
N LEU A 176 -29.74 -15.38 -40.39
CA LEU A 176 -28.65 -16.18 -39.83
C LEU A 176 -29.16 -17.26 -38.85
N SER A 177 -28.31 -18.25 -38.56
CA SER A 177 -28.63 -19.31 -37.62
C SER A 177 -28.54 -18.84 -36.16
N LYS A 178 -29.13 -19.61 -35.24
CA LYS A 178 -28.96 -19.37 -33.79
C LYS A 178 -27.49 -19.44 -33.36
N ALA A 179 -26.72 -20.35 -33.95
CA ALA A 179 -25.29 -20.48 -33.65
C ALA A 179 -24.50 -19.25 -34.11
N ASP A 180 -24.90 -18.60 -35.20
CA ASP A 180 -24.32 -17.31 -35.62
C ASP A 180 -24.65 -16.21 -34.61
N GLY A 181 -25.90 -16.14 -34.14
CA GLY A 181 -26.31 -15.20 -33.09
C GLY A 181 -25.55 -15.39 -31.78
N ASP A 182 -25.35 -16.63 -31.33
CA ASP A 182 -24.55 -16.93 -30.14
C ASP A 182 -23.08 -16.50 -30.33
N ARG A 183 -22.48 -16.77 -31.50
CA ARG A 183 -21.11 -16.32 -31.83
C ARG A 183 -20.98 -14.79 -31.85
N LEU A 184 -21.97 -14.10 -32.41
CA LEU A 184 -22.00 -12.63 -32.44
C LEU A 184 -22.13 -12.04 -31.03
N ASN A 185 -22.97 -12.65 -30.17
CA ASN A 185 -23.07 -12.25 -28.77
C ASN A 185 -21.73 -12.40 -28.05
N ASP A 186 -21.08 -13.56 -28.19
CA ASP A 186 -19.83 -13.85 -27.48
C ASP A 186 -18.69 -12.91 -27.94
N ALA A 187 -18.64 -12.59 -29.24
CA ALA A 187 -17.72 -11.59 -29.76
C ALA A 187 -18.01 -10.18 -29.23
N ALA A 188 -19.28 -9.78 -29.20
CA ALA A 188 -19.69 -8.49 -28.65
C ALA A 188 -19.40 -8.36 -27.15
N ASP A 189 -19.62 -9.43 -26.38
CA ASP A 189 -19.28 -9.51 -24.95
C ASP A 189 -17.78 -9.38 -24.71
N ALA A 190 -16.96 -10.05 -25.54
CA ALA A 190 -15.50 -9.94 -25.47
C ALA A 190 -15.03 -8.50 -25.77
N HIS A 191 -15.58 -7.84 -26.80
CA HIS A 191 -15.25 -6.45 -27.11
C HIS A 191 -15.72 -5.47 -26.02
N TYR A 192 -16.91 -5.67 -25.47
CA TYR A 192 -17.41 -4.89 -24.35
C TYR A 192 -16.49 -5.01 -23.13
N THR A 193 -16.14 -6.24 -22.76
CA THR A 193 -15.24 -6.55 -21.64
C THR A 193 -13.88 -5.89 -21.85
N ALA A 194 -13.30 -6.00 -23.06
CA ALA A 194 -12.04 -5.35 -23.40
C ALA A 194 -12.08 -3.82 -23.24
N CYS A 195 -13.19 -3.17 -23.60
CA CYS A 195 -13.37 -1.73 -23.39
C CYS A 195 -13.43 -1.37 -21.89
N CYS A 196 -14.19 -2.15 -21.11
CA CYS A 196 -14.31 -1.96 -19.66
C CYS A 196 -12.96 -2.15 -18.95
N ASP A 197 -12.22 -3.20 -19.29
CA ASP A 197 -10.91 -3.49 -18.71
C ASP A 197 -9.86 -2.44 -19.09
N ALA A 198 -9.87 -1.97 -20.34
CA ALA A 198 -8.99 -0.91 -20.79
C ALA A 198 -9.29 0.43 -20.08
N TRP A 199 -10.57 0.76 -19.87
CA TRP A 199 -10.97 1.93 -19.09
C TRP A 199 -10.53 1.81 -17.62
N ALA A 200 -10.77 0.67 -16.98
CA ALA A 200 -10.35 0.42 -15.60
C ALA A 200 -8.83 0.54 -15.44
N SER A 201 -8.07 -0.05 -16.37
CA SER A 201 -6.61 0.02 -16.41
C SER A 201 -6.11 1.47 -16.58
N LEU A 202 -6.78 2.26 -17.42
CA LEU A 202 -6.47 3.68 -17.62
C LEU A 202 -6.67 4.49 -16.33
N LEU A 203 -7.81 4.31 -15.64
CA LEU A 203 -8.07 5.00 -14.36
C LEU A 203 -7.10 4.54 -13.26
N GLN A 204 -6.74 3.26 -13.22
CA GLN A 204 -5.76 2.74 -12.27
C GLN A 204 -4.37 3.35 -12.52
N ALA A 205 -3.97 3.51 -13.78
CA ALA A 205 -2.72 4.17 -14.14
C ALA A 205 -2.73 5.65 -13.71
N ALA A 206 -3.83 6.37 -13.98
CA ALA A 206 -4.00 7.74 -13.54
C ALA A 206 -3.93 7.87 -12.00
N ALA A 207 -4.66 7.02 -11.28
CA ALA A 207 -4.64 6.98 -9.82
C ALA A 207 -3.24 6.71 -9.25
N SER A 208 -2.49 5.80 -9.88
CA SER A 208 -1.12 5.47 -9.47
C SER A 208 -0.18 6.66 -9.67
N GLN A 209 -0.30 7.38 -10.79
CA GLN A 209 0.50 8.58 -11.06
C GLN A 209 0.17 9.72 -10.09
N VAL A 210 -1.12 9.98 -9.85
CA VAL A 210 -1.55 11.01 -8.89
C VAL A 210 -1.06 10.69 -7.49
N LEU A 211 -1.22 9.44 -7.04
CA LEU A 211 -0.76 9.02 -5.73
C LEU A 211 0.77 9.12 -5.60
N ALA A 212 1.51 8.71 -6.63
CA ALA A 212 2.97 8.83 -6.65
C ALA A 212 3.41 10.30 -6.56
N ALA A 213 2.78 11.18 -7.34
CA ALA A 213 3.06 12.62 -7.32
C ALA A 213 2.76 13.23 -5.94
N LEU A 214 1.61 12.91 -5.34
CA LEU A 214 1.26 13.37 -3.99
C LEU A 214 2.24 12.86 -2.92
N ILE A 215 2.69 11.61 -3.01
CA ILE A 215 3.68 11.04 -2.08
C ILE A 215 5.00 11.81 -2.17
N GLU A 216 5.48 12.10 -3.38
CA GLU A 216 6.72 12.87 -3.57
C GLU A 216 6.56 14.34 -3.16
N GLU A 217 5.43 14.98 -3.45
CA GLU A 217 5.13 16.33 -3.00
C GLU A 217 5.07 16.42 -1.46
N ALA A 218 4.48 15.43 -0.79
CA ALA A 218 4.35 15.39 0.67
C ALA A 218 5.64 14.92 1.39
N ARG A 219 6.61 14.32 0.68
CA ARG A 219 7.85 13.78 1.27
C ARG A 219 8.65 14.82 2.10
N PRO A 220 8.80 16.10 1.67
CA PRO A 220 9.49 17.12 2.45
C PRO A 220 8.90 17.38 3.84
N ILE A 221 7.63 17.03 4.10
CA ILE A 221 7.01 17.14 5.43
C ILE A 221 7.83 16.35 6.46
N LEU A 222 8.35 15.17 6.10
CA LEU A 222 9.18 14.37 7.00
C LEU A 222 10.46 15.10 7.38
N GLN A 223 11.08 15.80 6.43
CA GLN A 223 12.28 16.58 6.69
C GLN A 223 11.96 17.77 7.59
N CYS A 224 10.86 18.49 7.33
CA CYS A 224 10.38 19.57 8.19
C CYS A 224 10.13 19.10 9.62
N TYR A 225 9.53 17.92 9.79
CA TYR A 225 9.29 17.33 11.12
C TYR A 225 10.60 16.93 11.82
N ARG A 226 11.57 16.35 11.10
CA ARG A 226 12.90 16.07 11.64
C ARG A 226 13.63 17.34 12.07
N ASP A 227 13.59 18.38 11.25
CA ASP A 227 14.25 19.66 11.54
C ASP A 227 13.59 20.38 12.71
N HIS A 228 12.25 20.35 12.79
CA HIS A 228 11.50 20.84 13.95
C HIS A 228 11.94 20.16 15.24
N LYS A 229 11.97 18.82 15.25
CA LYS A 229 12.41 18.01 16.40
C LYS A 229 13.87 18.30 16.80
N ARG A 230 14.77 18.44 15.83
CA ARG A 230 16.17 18.81 16.09
C ARG A 230 16.28 20.20 16.69
N ALA A 231 15.56 21.18 16.15
CA ALA A 231 15.58 22.55 16.65
C ALA A 231 15.02 22.67 18.08
N SER A 232 14.09 21.80 18.47
CA SER A 232 13.54 21.75 19.84
C SER A 232 14.29 20.79 20.78
N ALA A 233 15.37 20.15 20.32
CA ALA A 233 16.07 19.09 21.04
C ALA A 233 15.10 18.00 21.56
N GLN A 234 14.21 17.52 20.70
CA GLN A 234 13.22 16.50 21.00
C GLN A 234 13.34 15.29 20.09
N LEU A 235 12.98 14.13 20.62
CA LEU A 235 12.82 12.87 19.90
C LEU A 235 11.42 12.33 20.15
N ASP A 236 10.83 11.66 19.16
CA ASP A 236 9.65 10.81 19.38
C ASP A 236 10.04 9.33 19.58
N PHE A 237 9.06 8.49 19.89
CA PHE A 237 9.31 7.06 20.10
C PHE A 237 9.82 6.35 18.84
N ASP A 238 9.39 6.77 17.66
CA ASP A 238 9.84 6.17 16.40
C ASP A 238 11.31 6.50 16.16
N ASP A 239 11.76 7.72 16.46
CA ASP A 239 13.18 8.09 16.39
C ASP A 239 14.05 7.19 17.26
N LEU A 240 13.59 6.80 18.45
CA LEU A 240 14.36 5.91 19.32
C LEU A 240 14.56 4.52 18.71
N ILE A 241 13.58 4.02 17.96
CA ILE A 241 13.64 2.73 17.29
C ILE A 241 14.54 2.85 16.05
N PHE A 242 14.31 3.86 15.21
CA PHE A 242 15.12 4.10 14.02
C PHE A 242 16.60 4.36 14.37
N ALA A 243 16.89 5.21 15.35
CA ALA A 243 18.25 5.49 15.78
C ALA A 243 18.93 4.24 16.35
N ALA A 244 18.21 3.38 17.09
CA ALA A 244 18.78 2.13 17.56
C ALA A 244 19.09 1.15 16.42
N ARG A 245 18.19 1.05 15.42
CA ARG A 245 18.43 0.22 14.23
C ARG A 245 19.61 0.75 13.43
N ASP A 246 19.59 2.04 13.09
CA ASP A 246 20.61 2.70 12.28
C ASP A 246 21.98 2.61 12.96
N LEU A 247 22.06 2.82 14.29
CA LEU A 247 23.29 2.60 15.06
C LEU A 247 23.86 1.18 14.87
N LEU A 248 23.02 0.15 14.98
CA LEU A 248 23.46 -1.25 14.83
C LEU A 248 23.76 -1.63 13.38
N ARG A 249 23.16 -0.96 12.39
CA ARG A 249 23.42 -1.20 10.97
C ARG A 249 24.72 -0.52 10.53
N ASP A 250 24.88 0.75 10.86
CA ASP A 250 25.88 1.62 10.27
C ASP A 250 27.21 1.63 11.06
N HIS A 251 27.19 1.23 12.33
CA HIS A 251 28.36 1.21 13.22
C HIS A 251 28.65 -0.20 13.75
N ASP A 252 29.37 -0.98 12.94
CA ASP A 252 29.65 -2.40 13.18
C ASP A 252 30.53 -2.65 14.44
N ASP A 253 31.43 -1.73 14.79
CA ASP A 253 32.18 -1.73 16.04
C ASP A 253 31.28 -1.53 17.26
N VAL A 254 30.36 -0.56 17.20
CA VAL A 254 29.35 -0.31 18.24
C VAL A 254 28.41 -1.51 18.37
N ARG A 255 27.96 -2.08 17.24
CA ARG A 255 27.13 -3.30 17.21
C ARG A 255 27.80 -4.44 17.97
N ARG A 256 29.09 -4.70 17.70
CA ARG A 256 29.85 -5.76 18.41
C ARG A 256 29.99 -5.45 19.90
N ALA A 257 30.34 -4.22 20.27
CA ALA A 257 30.45 -3.82 21.67
C ALA A 257 29.12 -3.98 22.43
N LEU A 258 28.00 -3.55 21.81
CA LEU A 258 26.67 -3.73 22.36
C LEU A 258 26.27 -5.21 22.42
N GLY A 259 26.59 -6.00 21.40
CA GLY A 259 26.31 -7.45 21.37
C GLY A 259 27.09 -8.23 22.43
N GLN A 260 28.28 -7.77 22.81
CA GLN A 260 29.04 -8.31 23.94
C GLN A 260 28.43 -7.88 25.29
N ARG A 261 28.00 -6.63 25.39
CA ARG A 261 27.36 -6.09 26.61
C ARG A 261 26.01 -6.75 26.91
N PHE A 262 25.21 -6.93 25.87
CA PHE A 262 23.90 -7.59 25.93
C PHE A 262 24.03 -9.01 25.40
N ALA A 263 24.76 -9.85 26.14
CA ALA A 263 25.08 -11.22 25.75
C ALA A 263 23.85 -12.13 25.63
N HIS A 264 22.77 -11.81 26.35
CA HIS A 264 21.51 -12.56 26.34
C HIS A 264 20.34 -11.58 26.30
N VAL A 265 19.48 -11.71 25.29
CA VAL A 265 18.27 -10.91 25.09
C VAL A 265 17.06 -11.83 25.11
N LEU A 266 16.12 -11.53 26.01
CA LEU A 266 14.85 -12.25 26.12
C LEU A 266 13.74 -11.30 25.68
N VAL A 267 12.94 -11.73 24.71
CA VAL A 267 11.81 -10.97 24.19
C VAL A 267 10.54 -11.75 24.47
N ASP A 268 9.66 -11.16 25.27
CA ASP A 268 8.31 -11.66 25.53
C ASP A 268 7.31 -10.99 24.59
N GLU A 269 6.14 -11.60 24.40
CA GLU A 269 5.07 -11.12 23.51
C GLU A 269 5.55 -10.81 22.08
N PHE A 270 6.44 -11.65 21.53
CA PHE A 270 7.09 -11.41 20.24
C PHE A 270 6.09 -11.30 19.07
N GLN A 271 4.89 -11.88 19.18
CA GLN A 271 3.84 -11.73 18.17
C GLN A 271 3.39 -10.27 17.94
N ASP A 272 3.66 -9.38 18.89
CA ASP A 272 3.30 -7.96 18.82
C ASP A 272 4.48 -7.06 18.39
N THR A 273 5.58 -7.67 17.93
CA THR A 273 6.78 -6.99 17.45
C THR A 273 6.64 -6.60 15.97
N ASP A 274 7.15 -5.44 15.59
CA ASP A 274 7.22 -5.01 14.19
C ASP A 274 8.54 -5.44 13.50
N PRO A 275 8.62 -5.43 12.16
CA PRO A 275 9.83 -5.83 11.44
C PRO A 275 11.10 -5.01 11.78
N LEU A 276 10.97 -3.72 12.11
CA LEU A 276 12.10 -2.85 12.44
C LEU A 276 12.68 -3.21 13.82
N GLN A 277 11.82 -3.52 14.79
CA GLN A 277 12.25 -4.05 16.08
C GLN A 277 12.90 -5.43 15.96
N THR A 278 12.37 -6.28 15.07
CA THR A 278 12.97 -7.58 14.76
C THR A 278 14.37 -7.43 14.19
N GLU A 279 14.59 -6.49 13.25
CA GLU A 279 15.91 -6.16 12.72
C GLU A 279 16.90 -5.76 13.84
N ILE A 280 16.46 -4.96 14.82
CA ILE A 280 17.30 -4.58 15.98
C ILE A 280 17.76 -5.83 16.75
N PHE A 281 16.85 -6.77 17.03
CA PHE A 281 17.22 -8.00 17.75
C PHE A 281 18.20 -8.85 16.96
N TRP A 282 17.98 -9.02 15.65
CA TRP A 282 18.88 -9.79 14.77
C TRP A 282 20.26 -9.17 14.68
N ARG A 283 20.35 -7.85 14.47
CA ARG A 283 21.64 -7.14 14.40
C ARG A 283 22.37 -7.16 15.74
N LEU A 284 21.65 -7.00 16.85
CA LEU A 284 22.26 -7.01 18.19
C LEU A 284 22.77 -8.41 18.57
N CYS A 285 21.99 -9.46 18.28
CA CYS A 285 22.22 -10.82 18.77
C CYS A 285 22.90 -11.75 17.76
N GLY A 286 23.01 -11.33 16.50
CA GLY A 286 23.61 -12.11 15.43
C GLY A 286 24.80 -11.44 14.77
N ASP A 287 25.43 -12.17 13.86
CA ASP A 287 26.54 -11.73 13.03
C ASP A 287 26.23 -11.95 11.54
N PRO A 288 26.68 -11.06 10.64
CA PRO A 288 26.46 -11.21 9.21
C PRO A 288 27.16 -12.46 8.66
N ILE A 289 26.50 -13.17 7.75
CA ILE A 289 27.06 -14.36 7.09
C ILE A 289 27.67 -13.92 5.75
N GLY A 290 28.96 -14.19 5.54
CA GLY A 290 29.63 -13.92 4.26
C GLY A 290 29.72 -12.45 3.86
N GLY A 291 29.55 -11.52 4.81
CA GLY A 291 29.52 -10.07 4.54
C GLY A 291 28.20 -9.56 3.95
N ASP A 292 27.16 -10.40 3.89
CA ASP A 292 25.79 -9.98 3.51
C ASP A 292 25.18 -9.11 4.62
N ASP A 293 24.64 -7.94 4.26
CA ASP A 293 23.95 -7.03 5.19
C ASP A 293 22.43 -7.29 5.27
N ASP A 294 21.94 -8.33 4.57
CA ASP A 294 20.59 -8.84 4.77
C ASP A 294 20.44 -9.37 6.21
N TRP A 295 19.87 -8.53 7.08
CA TRP A 295 19.76 -8.79 8.52
C TRP A 295 18.99 -10.08 8.82
N ILE A 296 18.06 -10.51 7.97
CA ILE A 296 17.28 -11.75 8.18
C ILE A 296 18.19 -12.97 8.15
N ARG A 297 19.29 -12.89 7.40
CA ARG A 297 20.28 -13.97 7.25
C ARG A 297 21.35 -13.95 8.33
N PHE A 298 21.33 -12.99 9.24
CA PHE A 298 22.32 -12.95 10.32
C PHE A 298 22.24 -14.25 11.12
N ARG A 299 23.41 -14.84 11.38
CA ARG A 299 23.49 -16.01 12.24
C ARG A 299 23.37 -15.53 13.68
N ILE A 300 22.28 -15.90 14.35
CA ILE A 300 22.10 -15.58 15.77
C ILE A 300 23.16 -16.31 16.58
N ARG A 301 23.86 -15.58 17.45
CA ARG A 301 24.90 -16.19 18.30
C ARG A 301 24.25 -17.17 19.28
N PRO A 302 24.86 -18.33 19.57
CA PRO A 302 24.30 -19.32 20.49
C PRO A 302 23.92 -18.71 21.84
N GLY A 303 22.66 -18.88 22.25
CA GLY A 303 22.12 -18.37 23.51
C GLY A 303 21.88 -16.84 23.57
N ALA A 304 22.16 -16.09 22.49
CA ALA A 304 22.08 -14.63 22.54
C ALA A 304 20.66 -14.07 22.44
N LEU A 305 19.73 -14.79 21.81
CA LEU A 305 18.35 -14.36 21.62
C LEU A 305 17.38 -15.48 21.97
N PHE A 306 16.40 -15.16 22.81
CA PHE A 306 15.31 -16.05 23.20
C PHE A 306 13.97 -15.32 23.02
N LEU A 307 13.09 -15.88 22.20
CA LEU A 307 11.82 -15.27 21.82
C LEU A 307 10.66 -16.11 22.37
N VAL A 308 9.70 -15.45 23.01
CA VAL A 308 8.45 -16.05 23.49
C VAL A 308 7.29 -15.31 22.83
N GLY A 309 6.30 -16.04 22.33
CA GLY A 309 5.08 -15.45 21.81
C GLY A 309 4.05 -16.49 21.38
N ASP A 310 2.83 -16.02 21.13
CA ASP A 310 1.72 -16.82 20.61
C ASP A 310 1.05 -16.07 19.44
N PRO A 311 1.16 -16.56 18.19
CA PRO A 311 0.56 -15.88 17.06
C PRO A 311 -0.97 -15.79 17.15
N LYS A 312 -1.64 -16.65 17.95
CA LYS A 312 -3.09 -16.57 18.20
C LYS A 312 -3.48 -15.37 19.06
N GLN A 313 -2.52 -14.73 19.73
CA GLN A 313 -2.73 -13.58 20.61
C GLN A 313 -2.30 -12.26 19.98
N ALA A 314 -1.89 -12.26 18.70
CA ALA A 314 -1.48 -11.05 18.00
C ALA A 314 -2.68 -10.12 17.77
N ILE A 315 -2.80 -9.07 18.60
CA ILE A 315 -3.92 -8.13 18.57
C ILE A 315 -3.48 -6.68 18.27
N TYR A 316 -2.17 -6.42 18.19
CA TYR A 316 -1.63 -5.07 17.99
C TYR A 316 -1.29 -4.70 16.54
N ARG A 317 -1.93 -5.33 15.54
CA ARG A 317 -1.71 -5.00 14.11
C ARG A 317 -1.91 -3.51 13.80
N PHE A 318 -2.82 -2.82 14.50
CA PHE A 318 -3.05 -1.39 14.37
C PHE A 318 -1.87 -0.51 14.82
N ARG A 319 -0.92 -1.07 15.57
CA ARG A 319 0.34 -0.43 15.98
C ARG A 319 1.55 -0.84 15.14
N GLY A 320 1.36 -1.66 14.11
CA GLY A 320 2.43 -2.09 13.21
C GLY A 320 2.99 -3.49 13.50
N ALA A 321 2.50 -4.18 14.53
CA ALA A 321 2.83 -5.59 14.76
C ALA A 321 2.49 -6.44 13.53
N ASP A 322 3.38 -7.35 13.20
CA ASP A 322 3.22 -8.24 12.04
C ASP A 322 3.45 -9.71 12.43
N VAL A 323 2.38 -10.51 12.36
CA VAL A 323 2.47 -11.97 12.57
C VAL A 323 3.42 -12.60 11.54
N GLY A 324 3.59 -11.99 10.37
CA GLY A 324 4.61 -12.37 9.40
C GLY A 324 6.03 -12.31 9.98
N ALA A 325 6.35 -11.31 10.81
CA ALA A 325 7.66 -11.23 11.48
C ALA A 325 7.85 -12.39 12.46
N TYR A 326 6.80 -12.79 13.20
CA TYR A 326 6.81 -13.99 14.04
C TYR A 326 7.10 -15.26 13.23
N VAL A 327 6.42 -15.44 12.10
CA VAL A 327 6.60 -16.61 11.22
C VAL A 327 8.01 -16.64 10.64
N GLN A 328 8.52 -15.50 10.15
CA GLN A 328 9.87 -15.36 9.62
C GLN A 328 10.93 -15.67 10.67
N ALA A 329 10.78 -15.14 11.88
CA ALA A 329 11.65 -15.45 13.02
C ALA A 329 11.66 -16.96 13.33
N ARG A 330 10.48 -17.57 13.47
CA ARG A 330 10.35 -19.02 13.72
C ARG A 330 11.07 -19.83 12.65
N ASP A 331 10.88 -19.48 11.39
CA ASP A 331 11.47 -20.21 10.26
C ASP A 331 12.99 -20.00 10.19
N ALA A 332 13.49 -18.80 10.51
CA ALA A 332 14.92 -18.50 10.61
C ALA A 332 15.60 -19.30 11.74
N PHE A 333 14.97 -19.37 12.92
CA PHE A 333 15.46 -20.19 14.04
C PHE A 333 15.49 -21.67 13.67
N ARG A 334 14.41 -22.20 13.08
CA ARG A 334 14.35 -23.60 12.61
C ARG A 334 15.42 -23.92 11.57
N ALA A 335 15.70 -22.99 10.67
CA ALA A 335 16.71 -23.17 9.63
C ALA A 335 18.14 -23.21 10.21
N GLN A 336 18.39 -22.46 11.29
CA GLN A 336 19.69 -22.45 11.96
C GLN A 336 19.86 -23.66 12.89
N ASP A 337 18.81 -24.03 13.63
CA ASP A 337 18.77 -25.17 14.55
C ASP A 337 17.33 -25.72 14.66
N PRO A 338 17.04 -26.92 14.12
CA PRO A 338 15.71 -27.52 14.17
C PRO A 338 15.16 -27.73 15.60
N ASP A 339 16.03 -27.91 16.59
CA ASP A 339 15.66 -28.20 17.98
C ASP A 339 15.44 -26.91 18.81
N SER A 340 15.68 -25.73 18.21
CA SER A 340 15.51 -24.43 18.87
C SER A 340 14.05 -24.01 19.08
N LEU A 341 13.09 -24.71 18.46
CA LEU A 341 11.67 -24.40 18.57
C LEU A 341 10.98 -25.28 19.62
N LEU A 342 10.57 -24.65 20.71
CA LEU A 342 9.84 -25.32 21.80
C LEU A 342 8.37 -24.88 21.79
N SER A 343 7.46 -25.86 21.81
CA SER A 343 6.01 -25.63 21.91
C SER A 343 5.50 -25.97 23.30
N ILE A 344 4.85 -25.01 23.96
CA ILE A 344 4.21 -25.21 25.27
C ILE A 344 2.70 -25.36 25.05
N SER A 345 2.17 -26.56 25.29
CA SER A 345 0.73 -26.86 25.15
C SER A 345 -0.01 -26.91 26.48
N THR A 346 0.70 -27.03 27.60
CA THR A 346 0.09 -27.11 28.93
C THR A 346 -0.35 -25.73 29.43
N ASN A 347 -1.63 -25.62 29.80
CA ASN A 347 -2.17 -24.42 30.45
C ASN A 347 -2.16 -24.58 31.98
N PHE A 348 -1.55 -23.62 32.68
CA PHE A 348 -1.52 -23.58 34.15
C PHE A 348 -2.38 -22.45 34.75
N ARG A 349 -3.17 -21.75 33.93
CA ARG A 349 -3.89 -20.52 34.32
C ARG A 349 -5.39 -20.76 34.57
N SER A 350 -6.00 -21.65 33.80
CA SER A 350 -7.46 -21.79 33.71
C SER A 350 -7.89 -23.24 33.97
N CYS A 351 -9.12 -23.41 34.46
CA CYS A 351 -9.75 -24.72 34.63
C CYS A 351 -10.22 -25.30 33.29
N ALA A 352 -10.46 -26.62 33.29
CA ALA A 352 -10.85 -27.36 32.08
C ALA A 352 -12.09 -26.80 31.38
N SER A 353 -13.09 -26.31 32.12
CA SER A 353 -14.33 -25.80 31.51
C SER A 353 -14.10 -24.57 30.61
N ILE A 354 -13.19 -23.67 31.01
CA ILE A 354 -12.81 -22.51 30.18
C ILE A 354 -12.05 -22.99 28.93
N LEU A 355 -11.12 -23.93 29.09
CA LEU A 355 -10.31 -24.45 27.99
C LEU A 355 -11.19 -25.17 26.96
N THR A 356 -12.13 -26.01 27.40
CA THR A 356 -13.09 -26.69 26.53
C THR A 356 -13.92 -25.68 25.74
N PHE A 357 -14.51 -24.68 26.43
CA PHE A 357 -15.30 -23.65 25.76
C PHE A 357 -14.50 -22.88 24.70
N VAL A 358 -13.27 -22.47 25.01
CA VAL A 358 -12.42 -21.74 24.05
C VAL A 358 -12.05 -22.66 22.88
N ASN A 359 -11.61 -23.89 23.15
CA ASN A 359 -11.21 -24.83 22.10
C ASN A 359 -12.36 -25.12 21.13
N GLU A 360 -13.58 -25.37 21.62
CA GLU A 360 -14.76 -25.61 20.78
C GLU A 360 -15.10 -24.43 19.86
N ARG A 361 -14.79 -23.20 20.27
CA ARG A 361 -15.12 -21.99 19.49
C ARG A 361 -14.06 -21.62 18.46
N PHE A 362 -12.82 -22.05 18.67
CA PHE A 362 -11.67 -21.72 17.84
C PHE A 362 -11.04 -22.96 17.18
N GLU A 363 -11.72 -24.10 17.19
CA GLU A 363 -11.33 -25.28 16.44
C GLU A 363 -11.34 -24.94 14.94
N ALA A 364 -10.22 -25.21 14.26
CA ALA A 364 -10.14 -24.98 12.82
C ALA A 364 -11.08 -25.94 12.09
N VAL A 365 -11.91 -25.42 11.18
CA VAL A 365 -12.74 -26.22 10.25
C VAL A 365 -11.88 -26.91 9.21
#